data_AF-A0A7V2SBG5-F1
#
_entry.id   AF-A0A7V2SBG5-F1
#
_cell.length_a   1.000
_cell.length_b   1.000
_cell.length_c   1.000
_cell.angle_alpha   90.00
_cell.angle_beta   90.00
_cell.angle_gamma   90.00
#
_symmetry.space_group_name_H-M   'P 1'
#
loop_
_entity.id
_entity.type
_entity.pdbx_description
1 polymer ?
#
loop_
_entity_poly.entity_id
_entity_poly.type
_entity_poly.pdbx_seq_one_letter_code
_entity_poly.pdbx_strand_id
1 'polypeptide(L)'
;MRSSQHTVSTPFPLQLLLKSIRFLSLPAIVYFSMSLSAFAEDVPNEVQAIFNASCNNGCHTTGQENGGLNLVDATTSYAELFEITATCNAAMKRVVDRDAVNSVLYAKVIGAPNGCGGVMPPSGNLISAADQLVIKDWIDNLHPSGQINFTAASQAPIVGETGATVTLNVSRGPGTQGDVTVDFATADGTATAA
;
A
#
# COMPACT_ATOMS: atom_id res chain seq x y z
N MET A 1 27.72 18.52 3.02
CA MET A 1 26.30 18.16 2.81
C MET A 1 25.54 18.53 4.06
N ARG A 2 24.55 19.41 3.97
CA ARG A 2 23.71 19.80 5.11
C ARG A 2 22.39 19.04 4.98
N SER A 3 22.13 18.10 5.90
CA SER A 3 20.87 17.38 5.95
C SER A 3 19.86 18.23 6.72
N SER A 4 18.66 18.41 6.15
CA SER A 4 17.56 19.10 6.82
C SER A 4 16.31 18.25 6.66
N GLN A 5 15.61 18.00 7.77
CA GLN A 5 14.41 17.19 7.81
C GLN A 5 13.20 18.11 8.00
N HIS A 6 12.17 17.93 7.17
CA HIS A 6 10.90 18.61 7.33
C HIS A 6 9.78 17.57 7.38
N THR A 7 9.17 17.42 8.57
CA THR A 7 8.01 16.56 8.79
C THR A 7 6.74 17.35 8.53
N VAL A 8 5.83 16.80 7.71
CA VAL A 8 4.48 17.35 7.52
C VAL A 8 3.48 16.22 7.72
N SER A 9 2.63 16.35 8.73
CA SER A 9 1.53 15.41 9.01
C SER A 9 0.20 16.14 8.80
N THR A 10 -0.63 15.66 7.89
CA THR A 10 -1.98 16.20 7.66
C THR A 10 -2.94 15.10 7.21
N PRO A 11 -4.18 15.07 7.71
CA PRO A 11 -5.25 14.26 7.13
C PRO A 11 -5.70 14.91 5.82
N PHE A 12 -5.50 14.19 4.71
CA PHE A 12 -5.56 14.69 3.33
C PHE A 12 -6.89 14.30 2.61
N PRO A 13 -7.30 14.94 1.49
CA PRO A 13 -6.50 15.28 0.31
C PRO A 13 -6.06 16.75 0.28
N LEU A 14 -4.75 17.00 0.25
CA LEU A 14 -4.19 18.28 -0.15
C LEU A 14 -2.98 17.98 -1.05
N GLN A 15 -2.87 18.78 -2.09
CA GLN A 15 -1.58 19.08 -2.72
C GLN A 15 -0.68 19.70 -1.66
N LEU A 16 0.39 19.01 -1.29
CA LEU A 16 1.38 19.56 -0.39
C LEU A 16 2.32 20.46 -1.19
N LEU A 17 2.02 21.76 -1.21
CA LEU A 17 2.91 22.77 -1.77
C LEU A 17 4.10 22.94 -0.80
N LEU A 18 5.18 22.20 -1.01
CA LEU A 18 6.35 22.32 -0.14
C LEU A 18 7.01 23.71 -0.29
N LYS A 19 7.36 24.26 0.86
CA LYS A 19 7.89 25.61 1.09
C LYS A 19 9.14 25.88 0.27
N SER A 20 9.21 27.12 -0.21
CA SER A 20 10.34 27.76 -0.89
C SER A 20 11.71 27.51 -0.24
N ILE A 21 12.63 26.87 -0.96
CA ILE A 21 14.06 26.77 -0.59
C ILE A 21 14.77 28.02 -1.15
N ARG A 22 15.24 28.91 -0.25
CA ARG A 22 16.03 30.09 -0.62
C ARG A 22 17.52 29.74 -0.63
N PHE A 23 18.16 29.85 -1.78
CA PHE A 23 19.61 29.75 -1.92
C PHE A 23 20.25 31.10 -1.59
N LEU A 24 21.29 31.13 -0.76
CA LEU A 24 21.93 32.39 -0.35
C LEU A 24 23.17 32.80 -1.16
N SER A 25 23.75 31.91 -1.99
CA SER A 25 24.82 32.26 -2.97
C SER A 25 25.39 31.01 -3.66
N LEU A 26 25.79 31.19 -4.94
CA LEU A 26 26.56 30.27 -5.83
C LEU A 26 25.77 29.06 -6.40
N PRO A 27 26.03 28.64 -7.66
CA PRO A 27 25.23 27.62 -8.34
C PRO A 27 25.44 26.26 -7.68
N ALA A 28 24.38 25.75 -7.06
CA ALA A 28 24.31 24.43 -6.47
C ALA A 28 23.75 23.44 -7.50
N ILE A 29 24.55 22.42 -7.87
CA ILE A 29 24.01 21.26 -8.59
C ILE A 29 23.39 20.34 -7.55
N VAL A 30 22.07 20.27 -7.52
CA VAL A 30 21.32 19.40 -6.61
C VAL A 30 21.14 18.04 -7.27
N TYR A 31 21.89 17.04 -6.79
CA TYR A 31 21.70 15.64 -7.16
C TYR A 31 20.59 15.02 -6.30
N PHE A 32 19.60 14.41 -6.95
CA PHE A 32 18.56 13.62 -6.29
C PHE A 32 18.66 12.17 -6.77
N SER A 33 19.20 11.27 -5.95
CA SER A 33 19.16 9.83 -6.21
C SER A 33 18.02 9.22 -5.41
N MET A 34 17.08 8.54 -6.07
CA MET A 34 15.96 7.89 -5.39
C MET A 34 15.78 6.46 -5.90
N SER A 35 15.72 5.52 -4.97
CA SER A 35 15.32 4.13 -5.21
C SER A 35 13.82 3.99 -4.98
N LEU A 36 13.10 3.44 -5.96
CA LEU A 36 11.69 3.08 -5.85
C LEU A 36 11.58 1.64 -5.35
N SER A 37 10.99 1.44 -4.17
CA SER A 37 10.61 0.12 -3.67
C SER A 37 9.09 0.02 -3.70
N ALA A 38 8.56 -0.81 -4.60
CA ALA A 38 7.18 -1.28 -4.47
C ALA A 38 7.14 -2.24 -3.28
N PHE A 39 6.43 -1.86 -2.21
CA PHE A 39 6.14 -2.80 -1.14
C PHE A 39 4.98 -3.68 -1.62
N ALA A 40 5.21 -5.00 -1.69
CA ALA A 40 4.08 -5.93 -1.72
C ALA A 40 3.32 -5.72 -0.41
N GLU A 41 2.01 -5.53 -0.50
CA GLU A 41 1.20 -5.35 0.71
C GLU A 41 0.92 -6.71 1.34
N ASP A 42 1.03 -6.75 2.67
CA ASP A 42 0.78 -7.92 3.48
C ASP A 42 -0.61 -7.84 4.09
N VAL A 43 -1.26 -8.97 4.33
CA VAL A 43 -2.41 -8.98 5.26
C VAL A 43 -1.93 -8.67 6.69
N PRO A 44 -2.72 -7.98 7.53
CA PRO A 44 -2.35 -7.72 8.92
C PRO A 44 -2.06 -9.00 9.71
N ASN A 45 -1.18 -8.91 10.70
CA ASN A 45 -0.76 -10.07 11.51
C ASN A 45 -1.94 -10.78 12.19
N GLU A 46 -2.92 -10.02 12.65
CA GLU A 46 -4.16 -10.53 13.24
C GLU A 46 -5.01 -11.33 12.24
N VAL A 47 -5.08 -10.89 10.98
CA VAL A 47 -5.77 -11.62 9.91
C VAL A 47 -4.99 -12.88 9.55
N GLN A 48 -3.67 -12.78 9.40
CA GLN A 48 -2.83 -13.94 9.11
C GLN A 48 -2.89 -14.97 10.24
N ALA A 49 -2.97 -14.54 11.51
CA ALA A 49 -3.15 -15.44 12.64
C ALA A 49 -4.45 -16.26 12.55
N ILE A 50 -5.54 -15.64 12.10
CA ILE A 50 -6.81 -16.34 11.85
C ILE A 50 -6.65 -17.35 10.72
N PHE A 51 -6.01 -16.98 9.62
CA PHE A 51 -5.75 -17.89 8.50
C PHE A 51 -4.88 -19.08 8.94
N ASN A 52 -3.87 -18.83 9.78
CA ASN A 52 -3.01 -19.86 10.35
C ASN A 52 -3.80 -20.84 11.22
N ALA A 53 -4.70 -20.32 12.06
CA ALA A 53 -5.48 -21.13 12.98
C ALA A 53 -6.57 -21.95 12.28
N SER A 54 -7.20 -21.39 11.24
CA SER A 54 -8.49 -21.89 10.74
C SER A 54 -8.50 -22.28 9.25
N CYS A 55 -7.52 -21.87 8.44
CA CYS A 55 -7.60 -21.99 6.98
C CYS A 55 -6.43 -22.77 6.38
N ASN A 56 -5.19 -22.48 6.80
CA ASN A 56 -3.99 -23.11 6.24
C ASN A 56 -3.54 -24.36 7.01
N ASN A 57 -4.35 -24.88 7.94
CA ASN A 57 -4.07 -26.13 8.64
C ASN A 57 -4.31 -27.36 7.74
N GLY A 58 -3.62 -27.42 6.60
CA GLY A 58 -3.70 -28.48 5.58
C GLY A 58 -4.69 -28.25 4.44
N CYS A 59 -5.42 -27.13 4.41
CA CYS A 59 -6.46 -26.87 3.40
C CYS A 59 -6.18 -25.72 2.43
N HIS A 60 -5.41 -24.70 2.81
CA HIS A 60 -5.05 -23.57 1.96
C HIS A 60 -3.56 -23.25 2.10
N THR A 61 -2.71 -24.21 1.72
CA THR A 61 -1.25 -24.17 2.00
C THR A 61 -0.38 -24.03 0.75
N THR A 62 -0.88 -24.44 -0.40
CA THR A 62 -0.07 -24.56 -1.63
C THR A 62 -0.74 -23.92 -2.83
N GLY A 63 -2.04 -23.61 -2.74
CA GLY A 63 -2.84 -23.15 -3.87
C GLY A 63 -3.25 -24.29 -4.81
N GLN A 64 -2.92 -25.55 -4.49
CA GLN A 64 -3.37 -26.74 -5.22
C GLN A 64 -4.61 -27.38 -4.60
N GLU A 65 -5.00 -26.93 -3.40
CA GLU A 65 -6.20 -27.39 -2.72
C GLU A 65 -7.47 -26.78 -3.31
N ASN A 66 -8.63 -27.23 -2.81
CA ASN A 66 -9.92 -26.74 -3.27
C ASN A 66 -10.02 -25.22 -3.15
N GLY A 67 -10.35 -24.55 -4.26
CA GLY A 67 -10.43 -23.09 -4.34
C GLY A 67 -9.16 -22.41 -4.86
N GLY A 68 -8.07 -23.16 -5.03
CA GLY A 68 -6.83 -22.69 -5.67
C GLY A 68 -6.15 -21.57 -4.88
N LEU A 69 -6.20 -21.63 -3.55
CA LEU A 69 -5.85 -20.53 -2.66
C LEU A 69 -4.72 -20.93 -1.71
N ASN A 70 -3.68 -20.11 -1.62
CA ASN A 70 -2.57 -20.26 -0.70
C ASN A 70 -2.59 -19.12 0.34
N LEU A 71 -2.63 -19.47 1.64
CA LEU A 71 -2.66 -18.53 2.76
C LEU A 71 -1.50 -18.76 3.73
N VAL A 72 -0.35 -19.23 3.23
CA VAL A 72 0.78 -19.68 4.07
C VAL A 72 1.46 -18.55 4.85
N ASP A 73 1.52 -17.34 4.28
CA ASP A 73 2.13 -16.17 4.89
C ASP A 73 1.41 -14.89 4.46
N ALA A 74 1.73 -13.78 5.12
CA ALA A 74 0.99 -12.53 4.98
C ALA A 74 1.05 -11.94 3.56
N THR A 75 2.22 -12.03 2.92
CA THR A 75 2.45 -11.55 1.57
C THR A 75 1.69 -12.39 0.54
N THR A 76 1.80 -13.71 0.65
CA THR A 76 1.13 -14.66 -0.24
C THR A 76 -0.39 -14.55 -0.08
N SER A 77 -0.89 -14.49 1.15
CA SER A 77 -2.31 -14.31 1.45
C SER A 77 -2.88 -13.07 0.76
N TYR A 78 -2.20 -11.93 0.85
CA TYR A 78 -2.67 -10.70 0.21
C TYR A 78 -2.68 -10.84 -1.32
N ALA A 79 -1.57 -11.32 -1.90
CA ALA A 79 -1.43 -11.50 -3.34
C ALA A 79 -2.46 -12.46 -3.94
N GLU A 80 -2.90 -13.45 -3.16
CA GLU A 80 -3.91 -14.42 -3.57
C GLU A 80 -5.35 -13.97 -3.30
N LEU A 81 -5.58 -12.96 -2.45
CA LEU A 81 -6.93 -12.54 -2.04
C LEU A 81 -7.36 -11.22 -2.68
N PHE A 82 -6.52 -10.19 -2.61
CA PHE A 82 -6.91 -8.82 -2.93
C PHE A 82 -7.14 -8.63 -4.43
N GLU A 83 -8.37 -8.29 -4.82
CA GLU A 83 -8.80 -8.07 -6.21
C GLU A 83 -8.55 -9.25 -7.16
N ILE A 84 -8.29 -10.44 -6.60
CA ILE A 84 -8.13 -11.67 -7.36
C ILE A 84 -9.50 -12.24 -7.72
N THR A 85 -9.68 -12.57 -8.99
CA THR A 85 -10.91 -13.18 -9.49
C THR A 85 -11.15 -14.54 -8.85
N ALA A 86 -12.36 -14.78 -8.37
CA ALA A 86 -12.73 -16.05 -7.75
C ALA A 86 -12.81 -17.17 -8.80
N THR A 87 -12.30 -18.36 -8.46
CA THR A 87 -12.23 -19.51 -9.38
C THR A 87 -13.60 -20.04 -9.83
N CYS A 88 -14.64 -19.82 -9.02
CA CYS A 88 -16.00 -20.23 -9.30
C CYS A 88 -16.73 -19.36 -10.34
N ASN A 89 -16.34 -18.09 -10.49
CA ASN A 89 -17.10 -17.09 -11.22
C ASN A 89 -16.20 -15.89 -11.56
N ALA A 90 -16.06 -15.61 -12.86
CA ALA A 90 -15.20 -14.53 -13.37
C ALA A 90 -15.65 -13.11 -12.96
N ALA A 91 -16.92 -12.92 -12.57
CA ALA A 91 -17.45 -11.64 -12.14
C ALA A 91 -17.25 -11.34 -10.64
N MET A 92 -16.77 -12.32 -9.87
CA MET A 92 -16.60 -12.18 -8.41
C MET A 92 -15.11 -12.08 -8.05
N LYS A 93 -14.82 -11.39 -6.95
CA LYS A 93 -13.48 -11.29 -6.37
C LYS A 93 -13.40 -12.04 -5.05
N ARG A 94 -12.22 -12.57 -4.74
CA ARG A 94 -11.92 -13.22 -3.45
C ARG A 94 -12.06 -12.19 -2.32
N VAL A 95 -11.42 -11.03 -2.48
CA VAL A 95 -11.60 -9.83 -1.67
C VAL A 95 -11.77 -8.63 -2.59
N VAL A 96 -12.81 -7.83 -2.36
CA VAL A 96 -13.09 -6.55 -3.02
C VAL A 96 -12.62 -5.43 -2.10
N ASP A 97 -11.92 -4.43 -2.65
CA ASP A 97 -11.47 -3.26 -1.91
C ASP A 97 -12.64 -2.58 -1.18
N ARG A 98 -12.54 -2.48 0.15
CA ARG A 98 -13.51 -1.81 1.03
C ARG A 98 -14.94 -2.33 0.95
N ASP A 99 -15.11 -3.57 0.53
CA ASP A 99 -16.44 -4.16 0.38
C ASP A 99 -16.45 -5.62 0.83
N ALA A 100 -16.52 -5.81 2.16
CA ALA A 100 -16.63 -7.14 2.74
C ALA A 100 -17.92 -7.84 2.26
N VAL A 101 -19.01 -7.10 2.04
CA VAL A 101 -20.31 -7.69 1.65
C VAL A 101 -20.20 -8.37 0.27
N ASN A 102 -19.49 -7.77 -0.67
CA ASN A 102 -19.30 -8.33 -2.00
C ASN A 102 -18.02 -9.19 -2.14
N SER A 103 -17.30 -9.42 -1.05
CA SER A 103 -16.11 -10.28 -1.01
C SER A 103 -16.46 -11.74 -0.76
N VAL A 104 -16.02 -12.65 -1.65
CA VAL A 104 -16.26 -14.10 -1.50
C VAL A 104 -15.69 -14.63 -0.19
N LEU A 105 -14.51 -14.16 0.23
CA LEU A 105 -13.89 -14.56 1.49
C LEU A 105 -14.84 -14.31 2.68
N TYR A 106 -15.35 -13.09 2.82
CA TYR A 106 -16.19 -12.73 3.96
C TYR A 106 -17.50 -13.51 3.96
N ALA A 107 -18.15 -13.62 2.79
CA ALA A 107 -19.39 -14.38 2.66
C ALA A 107 -19.20 -15.86 3.05
N LYS A 108 -18.05 -16.47 2.74
CA LYS A 108 -17.74 -17.85 3.14
C LYS A 108 -17.52 -18.00 4.64
N VAL A 109 -16.83 -17.07 5.29
CA VAL A 109 -16.50 -17.18 6.73
C VAL A 109 -17.66 -16.86 7.67
N ILE A 110 -18.74 -16.25 7.15
CA ILE A 110 -20.00 -16.05 7.88
C ILE A 110 -21.10 -17.04 7.46
N GLY A 111 -20.83 -17.89 6.46
CA GLY A 111 -21.81 -18.84 5.92
C GLY A 111 -22.95 -18.20 5.13
N ALA A 112 -22.74 -17.02 4.56
CA ALA A 112 -23.72 -16.36 3.71
C ALA A 112 -23.82 -17.03 2.32
N PRO A 113 -25.01 -17.07 1.71
CA PRO A 113 -25.16 -17.48 0.31
C PRO A 113 -24.32 -16.57 -0.60
N ASN A 114 -23.38 -17.16 -1.33
CA ASN A 114 -22.42 -16.40 -2.14
C ASN A 114 -22.32 -16.87 -3.60
N GLY A 115 -23.01 -17.96 -3.98
CA GLY A 115 -22.94 -18.52 -5.34
C GLY A 115 -21.55 -19.04 -5.75
N CYS A 116 -20.59 -19.09 -4.83
CA CYS A 116 -19.18 -19.37 -5.06
C CYS A 116 -18.63 -20.41 -4.06
N GLY A 117 -19.23 -21.59 -4.01
CA GLY A 117 -18.86 -22.66 -3.07
C GLY A 117 -19.56 -22.54 -1.71
N GLY A 118 -19.11 -23.35 -0.75
CA GLY A 118 -19.73 -23.47 0.57
C GLY A 118 -19.09 -22.60 1.66
N VAL A 119 -19.67 -22.67 2.85
CA VAL A 119 -19.13 -22.09 4.09
C VAL A 119 -17.71 -22.59 4.36
N MET A 120 -16.85 -21.71 4.88
CA MET A 120 -15.49 -22.04 5.31
C MET A 120 -15.27 -21.63 6.77
N PRO A 121 -14.56 -22.45 7.57
CA PRO A 121 -14.09 -23.81 7.28
C PRO A 121 -15.21 -24.81 6.91
N PRO A 122 -14.90 -25.91 6.18
CA PRO A 122 -15.90 -26.87 5.75
C PRO A 122 -16.68 -27.50 6.93
N SER A 123 -17.87 -28.02 6.64
CA SER A 123 -18.77 -28.69 7.61
C SER A 123 -19.48 -27.77 8.62
N GLY A 124 -19.49 -26.45 8.39
CA GLY A 124 -20.26 -25.50 9.21
C GLY A 124 -19.58 -25.10 10.52
N ASN A 125 -18.32 -25.50 10.73
CA ASN A 125 -17.48 -25.01 11.82
C ASN A 125 -17.02 -23.59 11.51
N LEU A 126 -17.93 -22.63 11.62
CA LEU A 126 -17.63 -21.22 11.45
C LEU A 126 -16.55 -20.80 12.45
N ILE A 127 -15.62 -19.98 11.97
CA ILE A 127 -14.70 -19.24 12.84
C ILE A 127 -15.51 -18.34 13.80
N SER A 128 -14.87 -17.87 14.87
CA SER A 128 -15.56 -17.08 15.88
C SER A 128 -16.12 -15.78 15.30
N ALA A 129 -17.20 -15.26 15.88
CA ALA A 129 -17.75 -13.96 15.48
C ALA A 129 -16.71 -12.82 15.62
N ALA A 130 -15.78 -12.94 16.56
CA ALA A 130 -14.67 -11.99 16.71
C ALA A 130 -13.71 -12.06 15.53
N ASP A 131 -13.30 -13.26 15.10
CA ASP A 131 -12.42 -13.44 13.95
C ASP A 131 -13.09 -13.00 12.64
N GLN A 132 -14.40 -13.24 12.51
CA GLN A 132 -15.20 -12.72 11.40
C GLN A 132 -15.16 -11.19 11.35
N LEU A 133 -15.25 -10.52 12.52
CA LEU A 133 -15.16 -9.06 12.58
C LEU A 133 -13.76 -8.55 12.24
N VAL A 134 -12.70 -9.25 12.67
CA VAL A 134 -11.32 -8.88 12.28
C VAL A 134 -11.15 -8.97 10.77
N ILE A 135 -11.62 -10.04 10.12
CA ILE A 135 -11.58 -10.17 8.66
C ILE A 135 -12.44 -9.09 7.99
N LYS A 136 -13.64 -8.82 8.51
CA LYS A 136 -14.53 -7.77 7.98
C LYS A 136 -13.87 -6.40 8.04
N ASP A 137 -13.35 -6.03 9.21
CA ASP A 137 -12.74 -4.74 9.47
C ASP A 137 -11.49 -4.55 8.61
N TRP A 138 -10.67 -5.60 8.47
CA TRP A 138 -9.57 -5.59 7.52
C TRP A 138 -10.04 -5.30 6.09
N ILE A 139 -11.06 -6.01 5.57
CA ILE A 139 -11.54 -5.81 4.20
C ILE A 139 -12.15 -4.42 4.02
N ASP A 140 -13.01 -3.98 4.92
CA ASP A 140 -13.71 -2.69 4.81
C ASP A 140 -12.76 -1.50 4.96
N ASN A 141 -11.67 -1.68 5.72
CA ASN A 141 -10.59 -0.71 5.84
C ASN A 141 -9.38 -1.09 4.99
N LEU A 142 -9.57 -1.84 3.89
CA LEU A 142 -8.50 -2.02 2.92
C LEU A 142 -8.11 -0.65 2.36
N HIS A 143 -6.82 -0.40 2.37
CA HIS A 143 -6.21 0.64 1.58
C HIS A 143 -5.08 -0.06 0.84
N PRO A 144 -5.06 -0.02 -0.49
CA PRO A 144 -3.83 -0.29 -1.19
C PRO A 144 -2.73 0.57 -0.56
N SER A 145 -1.56 -0.02 -0.29
CA SER A 145 -0.42 0.67 0.27
C SER A 145 -0.12 1.91 -0.55
N GLY A 146 -0.26 3.07 0.10
CA GLY A 146 0.00 4.41 -0.43
C GLY A 146 1.34 4.52 -1.13
N GLN A 147 1.44 4.27 -2.45
CA GLN A 147 2.71 4.50 -3.14
C GLN A 147 2.99 6.00 -3.17
N ILE A 148 4.23 6.38 -2.89
CA ILE A 148 4.69 7.76 -3.05
C ILE A 148 5.40 7.86 -4.39
N ASN A 149 4.76 8.53 -5.34
CA ASN A 149 5.29 8.83 -6.65
C ASN A 149 5.81 10.27 -6.66
N PHE A 150 7.10 10.43 -6.89
CA PHE A 150 7.68 11.73 -7.26
C PHE A 150 7.84 11.77 -8.77
N THR A 151 7.07 12.61 -9.46
CA THR A 151 7.35 12.88 -10.87
C THR A 151 8.49 13.90 -10.93
N ALA A 152 9.70 13.42 -11.22
CA ALA A 152 10.76 14.32 -11.67
C ALA A 152 10.24 15.05 -12.90
N ALA A 153 10.33 16.39 -12.92
CA ALA A 153 10.30 17.09 -14.20
C ALA A 153 11.32 16.40 -15.12
N SER A 154 11.01 16.23 -16.40
CA SER A 154 11.85 15.52 -17.39
C SER A 154 13.27 16.08 -17.57
N GLN A 155 13.63 17.08 -16.77
CA GLN A 155 14.95 17.62 -16.56
C GLN A 155 15.14 17.91 -15.07
N ALA A 156 16.34 17.61 -14.55
CA ALA A 156 16.76 18.15 -13.25
C ALA A 156 16.51 19.66 -13.27
N PRO A 157 15.74 20.22 -12.31
CA PRO A 157 15.43 21.64 -12.34
C PRO A 157 16.72 22.44 -12.25
N ILE A 158 17.12 23.09 -13.35
CA ILE A 158 18.23 24.04 -13.37
C ILE A 158 17.69 25.32 -12.74
N VAL A 159 18.06 25.57 -11.49
CA VAL A 159 17.74 26.82 -10.81
C VAL A 159 18.84 27.81 -11.17
N GLY A 160 18.47 28.93 -11.80
CA GLY A 160 19.39 30.05 -11.95
C GLY A 160 19.78 30.61 -10.58
N GLU A 161 20.93 31.26 -10.49
CA GLU A 161 21.50 31.82 -9.24
C GLU A 161 20.62 32.90 -8.58
N THR A 162 19.64 33.41 -9.34
CA THR A 162 18.61 34.37 -8.91
C THR A 162 17.21 33.74 -8.86
N GLY A 163 17.09 32.44 -9.16
CA GLY A 163 15.86 31.66 -9.12
C GLY A 163 15.51 31.26 -7.68
N ALA A 164 14.34 31.70 -7.23
CA ALA A 164 14.01 31.73 -5.80
C ALA A 164 13.51 30.40 -5.20
N THR A 165 13.20 29.37 -6.00
CA THR A 165 12.57 28.12 -5.52
C THR A 165 12.68 26.96 -6.52
N VAL A 166 12.86 25.73 -6.01
CA VAL A 166 12.56 24.48 -6.73
C VAL A 166 11.24 23.93 -6.22
N THR A 167 10.36 23.51 -7.13
CA THR A 167 9.11 22.82 -6.80
C THR A 167 9.22 21.36 -7.18
N LEU A 168 9.02 20.47 -6.20
CA LEU A 168 8.93 19.02 -6.39
C LEU A 168 7.47 18.61 -6.22
N ASN A 169 6.92 17.92 -7.22
CA ASN A 169 5.57 17.37 -7.12
C ASN A 169 5.65 15.95 -6.56
N VAL A 170 4.98 15.76 -5.42
CA VAL A 170 4.81 14.47 -4.76
C VAL A 170 3.35 14.07 -4.89
N SER A 171 3.10 12.92 -5.47
CA SER A 171 1.76 12.33 -5.57
C SER A 171 1.74 11.04 -4.78
N ARG A 172 0.82 10.91 -3.82
CA ARG A 172 0.53 9.63 -3.16
C ARG A 172 -0.60 8.95 -3.92
N GLY A 173 -0.43 7.68 -4.26
CA GLY A 173 -1.53 6.83 -4.70
C GLY A 173 -1.07 5.44 -5.11
N PRO A 174 -1.94 4.42 -5.04
CA PRO A 174 -3.20 4.37 -4.28
C PRO A 174 -2.95 4.21 -2.77
N GLY A 175 -3.75 4.83 -1.89
CA GLY A 175 -3.66 4.76 -0.42
C GLY A 175 -3.57 6.13 0.29
N THR A 176 -4.15 6.27 1.49
CA THR A 176 -4.24 7.57 2.23
C THR A 176 -3.77 7.50 3.69
N GLN A 177 -3.32 6.34 4.17
CA GLN A 177 -2.91 6.13 5.55
C GLN A 177 -1.38 6.21 5.72
N GLY A 178 -0.94 6.58 6.93
CA GLY A 178 0.47 6.71 7.33
C GLY A 178 1.07 8.09 7.09
N ASP A 179 2.00 8.48 7.96
CA ASP A 179 2.78 9.71 7.78
C ASP A 179 3.69 9.60 6.55
N VAL A 180 3.83 10.70 5.79
CA VAL A 180 4.82 10.82 4.71
C VAL A 180 5.97 11.68 5.21
N THR A 181 7.18 11.12 5.22
CA THR A 181 8.40 11.89 5.45
C THR A 181 9.15 12.03 4.12
N VAL A 182 9.57 13.26 3.79
CA VAL A 182 10.40 13.54 2.63
C VAL A 182 11.72 14.11 3.12
N ASP A 183 12.79 13.35 2.93
CA ASP A 183 14.15 13.82 3.17
C ASP A 183 14.73 14.42 1.88
N PHE A 184 15.47 15.52 2.01
CA PHE A 184 16.20 16.10 0.91
C PHE A 184 17.60 16.55 1.35
N ALA A 185 18.54 16.53 0.40
CA ALA A 185 19.90 17.02 0.59
C ALA A 185 20.25 17.99 -0.52
N THR A 186 21.00 19.03 -0.18
CA THR A 186 21.61 19.94 -1.15
C THR A 186 23.13 19.81 -1.10
N ALA A 187 23.76 19.93 -2.26
CA ALA A 187 25.20 20.04 -2.41
C ALA A 187 25.52 21.35 -3.12
N ASP A 188 26.47 22.11 -2.58
CA ASP A 188 26.99 23.29 -3.25
C ASP A 188 27.81 22.83 -4.47
N GLY A 189 27.70 23.52 -5.60
CA GLY A 189 28.45 23.21 -6.81
C GLY A 189 29.86 23.81 -6.81
N THR A 190 30.65 23.49 -7.85
CA THR A 190 32.07 23.88 -8.00
C THR A 190 32.30 25.25 -8.64
N ALA A 191 31.33 26.18 -8.61
CA ALA A 191 31.49 27.43 -9.33
C ALA A 191 32.53 28.34 -8.67
N THR A 192 33.67 28.45 -9.33
CA THR A 192 34.63 29.53 -9.15
C THR A 192 34.11 30.77 -9.87
N ALA A 193 33.88 31.84 -9.11
CA ALA A 193 33.67 33.17 -9.68
C ALA A 193 34.88 33.52 -10.59
N ALA A 194 34.58 33.97 -11.82
CA ALA A 194 35.57 34.48 -12.76
C ALA A 194 35.94 35.93 -12.45
#